data_AF-A0AAD7U4B3-F1
#
_entry.id   AF-A0AAD7U4B3-F1
#
_cell.length_a   1.000
_cell.length_b   1.000
_cell.length_c   1.000
_cell.angle_alpha   90.00
_cell.angle_beta   90.00
_cell.angle_gamma   90.00
#
_symmetry.space_group_name_H-M   'P 1'
#
loop_
_entity.id
_entity.type
_entity.pdbx_description
1 polymer ?
#
loop_
_entity_poly.entity_id
_entity_poly.type
_entity_poly.pdbx_seq_one_letter_code
_entity_poly.pdbx_strand_id
1 'polypeptide(L)'
;MEVLNQRSALLSNYEVLALLKELESDHLARTRTALRIKKEDEAAGLAPKHQAPPDDVCENLRTVEVEAIQYLSADYQPTAAQSEEGIAQLTRTLGQWDLTKAEKLQIVNLAPTEPVELYVIVEELEDRFGDKMDDILSAVKSSLSETHPTVNGTSEGGNADQTLKAESTVYTEYEEEFTQDAEQWDYDANEVVFDDTGEGAGVEGDLDMEDD
;
A
#
# COMPACT_ATOMS: atom_id res chain seq x y z
N MET A 1 27.74 9.94 -3.04
CA MET A 1 27.49 8.55 -2.64
C MET A 1 28.18 7.64 -3.64
N GLU A 2 28.88 6.62 -3.17
CA GLU A 2 29.50 5.59 -4.02
C GLU A 2 28.90 4.23 -3.66
N VAL A 3 28.64 3.41 -4.68
CA VAL A 3 28.06 2.07 -4.49
C VAL A 3 29.20 1.07 -4.25
N LEU A 4 29.24 0.48 -3.05
CA LEU A 4 30.26 -0.53 -2.71
C LEU A 4 29.94 -1.90 -3.32
N ASN A 5 28.69 -2.36 -3.16
CA ASN A 5 28.22 -3.65 -3.64
C ASN A 5 26.87 -3.47 -4.32
N GLN A 6 26.79 -3.77 -5.62
CA GLN A 6 25.54 -3.63 -6.38
C GLN A 6 24.46 -4.63 -5.96
N ARG A 7 24.86 -5.83 -5.51
CA ARG A 7 23.96 -6.93 -5.12
C ARG A 7 24.44 -7.55 -3.82
N SER A 8 24.07 -6.95 -2.70
CA SER A 8 24.47 -7.44 -1.38
C SER A 8 23.66 -8.66 -0.93
N ALA A 9 22.37 -8.71 -1.28
CA ALA A 9 21.45 -9.75 -0.88
C ALA A 9 20.34 -9.93 -1.92
N LEU A 10 19.65 -11.07 -1.82
CA LEU A 10 18.38 -11.32 -2.48
C LEU A 10 17.32 -11.39 -1.39
N LEU A 11 16.20 -10.72 -1.60
CA LEU A 11 15.06 -10.71 -0.68
C LEU A 11 13.85 -11.29 -1.41
N SER A 12 13.12 -12.16 -0.74
CA SER A 12 11.86 -12.70 -1.19
C SER A 12 10.74 -11.67 -1.05
N ASN A 13 9.67 -11.84 -1.82
CA ASN A 13 8.47 -11.01 -1.75
C ASN A 13 7.88 -10.97 -0.34
N TYR A 14 7.88 -12.11 0.35
CA TYR A 14 7.40 -12.22 1.73
C TYR A 14 8.26 -11.42 2.72
N GLU A 15 9.60 -11.52 2.64
CA GLU A 15 10.50 -10.76 3.53
C GLU A 15 10.33 -9.25 3.34
N VAL A 16 10.22 -8.81 2.08
CA VAL A 16 9.96 -7.40 1.77
C VAL A 16 8.61 -6.98 2.35
N LEU A 17 7.56 -7.77 2.13
CA LEU A 17 6.22 -7.45 2.64
C LEU A 17 6.19 -7.39 4.17
N ALA A 18 6.83 -8.35 4.85
CA ALA A 18 6.91 -8.38 6.31
C ALA A 18 7.60 -7.13 6.86
N LEU A 19 8.73 -6.74 6.27
CA LEU A 19 9.47 -5.54 6.64
C LEU A 19 8.63 -4.27 6.41
N LEU A 20 7.96 -4.15 5.26
CA LEU A 20 7.15 -2.97 4.96
C LEU A 20 5.96 -2.83 5.92
N LYS A 21 5.31 -3.94 6.28
CA LYS A 21 4.24 -3.95 7.29
C LYS A 21 4.75 -3.57 8.68
N GLU A 22 5.94 -4.01 9.05
CA GLU A 22 6.59 -3.60 10.30
C GLU A 22 6.81 -2.09 10.33
N LEU A 23 7.41 -1.52 9.27
CA LEU A 23 7.65 -0.09 9.13
C LEU A 23 6.35 0.74 9.18
N GLU A 24 5.30 0.28 8.48
CA GLU A 24 3.99 0.92 8.51
C GLU A 24 3.39 0.91 9.92
N SER A 25 3.47 -0.24 10.61
CA SER A 25 2.94 -0.38 11.98
C SER A 25 3.67 0.52 12.99
N ASP A 26 5.00 0.62 12.86
CA ASP A 26 5.85 1.48 13.67
C ASP A 26 5.51 2.95 13.45
N HIS A 27 5.32 3.35 12.20
CA HIS A 27 4.93 4.71 11.84
C HIS A 27 3.55 5.06 12.42
N LEU A 28 2.56 4.18 12.24
CA LEU A 28 1.21 4.38 12.80
C LEU A 28 1.23 4.46 14.34
N ALA A 29 2.03 3.63 15.01
CA ALA A 29 2.17 3.64 16.46
C ALA A 29 2.79 4.96 16.97
N ARG A 30 3.81 5.46 16.29
CA ARG A 30 4.45 6.75 16.60
C ARG A 30 3.49 7.91 16.39
N THR A 31 2.82 7.98 15.23
CA THR A 31 1.86 9.03 14.90
C THR A 31 0.69 9.05 15.87
N ARG A 32 0.12 7.88 16.20
CA ARG A 32 -0.97 7.77 17.19
C ARG A 32 -0.55 8.22 18.59
N THR A 33 0.68 7.92 18.99
CA THR A 33 1.22 8.33 20.30
C THR A 33 1.45 9.84 20.34
N ALA A 34 2.01 10.42 19.28
CA ALA A 34 2.19 11.87 19.17
C ALA A 34 0.86 12.63 19.23
N LEU A 35 -0.17 12.15 18.53
CA LEU A 35 -1.52 12.73 18.57
C LEU A 35 -2.15 12.63 19.97
N ARG A 36 -1.96 11.51 20.68
CA ARG A 36 -2.45 11.36 22.06
C ARG A 36 -1.80 12.38 22.99
N ILE A 37 -0.48 12.54 22.90
CA ILE A 37 0.26 13.48 23.75
C ILE A 37 -0.17 14.92 23.46
N LYS A 38 -0.29 15.31 22.19
CA LYS A 38 -0.79 16.65 21.81
C LYS A 38 -2.16 16.94 22.43
N LYS A 39 -3.09 15.99 22.31
CA LYS A 39 -4.44 16.10 22.89
C LYS A 39 -4.43 16.19 24.43
N GLU A 40 -3.55 15.45 25.10
CA GLU A 40 -3.40 15.51 26.56
C GLU A 40 -2.77 16.83 27.03
N ASP A 41 -1.75 17.33 26.34
CA ASP A 41 -1.10 18.62 26.63
C ASP A 41 -2.09 19.79 26.43
N GLU A 42 -2.90 19.75 25.36
CA GLU A 42 -3.97 20.71 25.08
C GLU A 42 -5.06 20.67 26.16
N ALA A 43 -5.52 19.49 26.56
CA ALA A 43 -6.52 19.33 27.63
C ALA A 43 -6.00 19.79 29.00
N ALA A 44 -4.68 19.73 29.24
CA ALA A 44 -4.04 20.21 30.45
C ALA A 44 -3.74 21.72 30.44
N GLY A 45 -4.02 22.44 29.34
CA GLY A 45 -3.73 23.87 29.21
C GLY A 45 -2.23 24.19 29.24
N LEU A 46 -1.37 23.21 28.95
CA LEU A 46 0.07 23.39 28.89
C LEU A 46 0.44 24.00 27.53
N ALA A 47 1.31 25.01 27.54
CA ALA A 47 1.82 25.60 26.30
C ALA A 47 2.51 24.51 25.45
N PRO A 48 2.36 24.52 24.11
CA PRO A 48 2.94 23.52 23.24
C PRO A 48 4.46 23.51 23.46
N LYS A 49 4.96 22.46 24.11
CA LYS A 49 6.40 22.21 24.14
C LYS A 49 6.82 21.99 22.69
N HIS A 50 7.98 22.53 22.31
CA HIS A 50 8.62 22.26 21.02
C HIS A 50 9.01 20.77 20.99
N GLN A 51 8.03 19.89 20.79
CA GLN A 51 8.26 18.49 20.53
C GLN A 51 8.91 18.44 19.15
N ALA A 52 9.98 17.67 19.02
CA ALA A 52 10.54 17.39 17.71
C ALA A 52 9.38 16.95 16.81
N PRO A 53 9.22 17.54 15.60
CA PRO A 53 8.21 17.07 14.68
C PRO A 53 8.33 15.54 14.58
N PRO A 54 7.21 14.81 14.51
CA PRO A 54 7.30 13.38 14.20
C PRO A 54 8.22 13.28 12.98
N ASP A 55 9.18 12.34 12.99
CA ASP A 55 10.04 12.12 11.83
C ASP A 55 9.11 11.91 10.62
N ASP A 56 8.92 12.97 9.83
CA ASP A 56 8.02 12.96 8.70
C ASP A 56 8.67 12.04 7.68
N VAL A 57 8.12 10.82 7.57
CA VAL A 57 8.49 9.89 6.52
C VAL A 57 8.33 10.64 5.20
N CYS A 58 9.39 10.69 4.40
CA CYS A 58 9.35 11.38 3.13
C CYS A 58 8.13 10.90 2.31
N GLU A 59 7.36 11.83 1.77
CA GLU A 59 6.15 11.52 0.99
C GLU A 59 6.42 10.48 -0.10
N ASN A 60 7.51 10.62 -0.85
CA ASN A 60 7.91 9.65 -1.88
C ASN A 60 8.18 8.25 -1.31
N LEU A 61 8.78 8.18 -0.11
CA LEU A 61 8.99 6.89 0.56
C LEU A 61 7.65 6.31 0.97
N ARG A 62 6.72 7.12 1.48
CA ARG A 62 5.39 6.67 1.87
C ARG A 62 4.58 6.13 0.69
N THR A 63 4.66 6.76 -0.48
CA THR A 63 4.01 6.27 -1.70
C THR A 63 4.53 4.89 -2.08
N VAL A 64 5.86 4.72 -2.12
CA VAL A 64 6.49 3.41 -2.39
C VAL A 64 6.12 2.38 -1.32
N GLU A 65 6.09 2.81 -0.07
CA GLU A 65 5.47 2.20 1.12
C GLU A 65 4.19 1.43 0.77
N VAL A 66 3.18 2.24 0.49
CA VAL A 66 1.79 1.82 0.32
C VAL A 66 1.60 1.02 -0.96
N GLU A 67 2.17 1.46 -2.08
CA GLU A 67 2.04 0.77 -3.37
C GLU A 67 2.69 -0.62 -3.34
N ALA A 68 3.87 -0.76 -2.72
CA ALA A 68 4.54 -2.04 -2.60
C ALA A 68 3.75 -3.00 -1.70
N ILE A 69 3.23 -2.53 -0.55
CA ILE A 69 2.36 -3.33 0.31
C ILE A 69 1.10 -3.76 -0.46
N GLN A 70 0.47 -2.85 -1.21
CA GLN A 70 -0.72 -3.13 -2.01
C GLN A 70 -0.46 -4.21 -3.05
N TYR A 71 0.61 -4.06 -3.84
CA TYR A 71 0.98 -5.05 -4.85
C TYR A 71 1.31 -6.41 -4.24
N LEU A 72 2.14 -6.43 -3.19
CA LEU A 72 2.59 -7.67 -2.54
C LEU A 72 1.50 -8.33 -1.70
N SER A 73 0.42 -7.63 -1.33
CA SER A 73 -0.72 -8.20 -0.59
C SER A 73 -1.92 -8.51 -1.49
N ALA A 74 -1.82 -8.30 -2.80
CA ALA A 74 -2.92 -8.53 -3.71
C ALA A 74 -3.29 -10.03 -3.78
N ASP A 75 -4.58 -10.33 -3.99
CA ASP A 75 -5.12 -11.70 -3.97
C ASP A 75 -4.48 -12.66 -4.98
N TYR A 76 -3.89 -12.13 -6.05
CA TYR A 76 -3.20 -12.92 -7.08
C TYR A 76 -1.74 -13.24 -6.71
N GLN A 77 -1.22 -12.68 -5.61
CA GLN A 77 0.11 -13.00 -5.10
C GLN A 77 0.05 -14.19 -4.13
N PRO A 78 1.03 -15.10 -4.18
CA PRO A 78 1.09 -16.24 -3.27
C PRO A 78 1.51 -15.86 -1.83
N THR A 79 2.01 -14.65 -1.62
CA THR A 79 2.47 -14.11 -0.32
C THR A 79 1.42 -14.23 0.79
N ALA A 80 0.13 -14.14 0.46
CA ALA A 80 -0.96 -14.31 1.42
C ALA A 80 -1.08 -15.75 1.98
N ALA A 81 -0.68 -16.75 1.18
CA ALA A 81 -0.68 -18.15 1.57
C ALA A 81 0.66 -18.57 2.20
N GLN A 82 1.67 -17.69 2.22
CA GLN A 82 3.00 -18.01 2.72
C GLN A 82 3.17 -17.70 4.20
N SER A 83 4.05 -18.46 4.86
CA SER A 83 4.56 -18.16 6.19
C SER A 83 6.09 -18.22 6.22
N GLU A 84 6.68 -17.59 7.24
CA GLU A 84 8.13 -17.62 7.45
C GLU A 84 8.65 -19.06 7.58
N GLU A 85 7.96 -19.91 8.34
CA GLU A 85 8.31 -21.32 8.52
C GLU A 85 8.18 -22.10 7.21
N GLY A 86 7.11 -21.85 6.45
CA GLY A 86 6.86 -22.47 5.16
C GLY A 86 7.98 -22.14 4.16
N ILE A 87 8.38 -20.87 4.07
CA ILE A 87 9.46 -20.42 3.19
C ILE A 87 10.82 -20.98 3.62
N ALA A 88 11.11 -21.02 4.93
CA ALA A 88 12.34 -21.60 5.45
C ALA A 88 12.43 -23.10 5.12
N GLN A 89 11.33 -23.84 5.30
CA GLN A 89 11.22 -25.24 4.95
C GLN A 89 11.35 -25.46 3.44
N LEU A 90 10.65 -24.66 2.63
CA LEU A 90 10.71 -24.73 1.17
C LEU A 90 12.15 -24.50 0.68
N THR A 91 12.79 -23.43 1.14
CA THR A 91 14.16 -23.07 0.73
C THR A 91 15.16 -24.17 1.06
N ARG A 92 15.02 -24.80 2.24
CA ARG A 92 15.84 -25.95 2.64
C ARG A 92 15.58 -27.16 1.76
N THR A 93 14.31 -27.47 1.49
CA THR A 93 13.90 -28.61 0.65
C THR A 93 14.38 -28.42 -0.78
N LEU A 94 14.26 -27.20 -1.33
CA LEU A 94 14.77 -26.84 -2.65
C LEU A 94 16.29 -27.04 -2.78
N GLY A 95 17.01 -27.14 -1.66
CA GLY A 95 18.44 -27.45 -1.62
C GLY A 95 18.81 -28.84 -2.16
N GLN A 96 17.87 -29.79 -2.24
CA GLN A 96 18.14 -31.14 -2.74
C GLN A 96 18.21 -31.23 -4.27
N TRP A 97 17.68 -30.21 -4.96
CA TRP A 97 17.72 -30.09 -6.41
C TRP A 97 18.77 -29.06 -6.82
N ASP A 98 19.38 -29.28 -7.99
CA ASP A 98 20.39 -28.39 -8.57
C ASP A 98 19.73 -27.17 -9.22
N LEU A 99 19.01 -26.39 -8.40
CA LEU A 99 18.38 -25.13 -8.78
C LEU A 99 19.33 -23.97 -8.47
N THR A 100 19.41 -23.01 -9.38
CA THR A 100 20.17 -21.78 -9.16
C THR A 100 19.53 -20.95 -8.04
N LYS A 101 20.29 -19.99 -7.48
CA LYS A 101 19.73 -19.08 -6.46
C LYS A 101 18.55 -18.26 -7.00
N ALA A 102 18.59 -17.89 -8.27
CA ALA A 102 17.51 -17.14 -8.91
C ALA A 102 16.25 -17.99 -9.09
N GLU A 103 16.40 -19.23 -9.56
CA GLU A 103 15.29 -20.19 -9.68
C GLU A 103 14.63 -20.46 -8.32
N LYS A 104 15.45 -20.68 -7.27
CA LYS A 104 14.92 -20.85 -5.91
C LYS A 104 14.13 -19.64 -5.44
N LEU A 105 14.65 -18.43 -5.67
CA LEU A 105 13.96 -17.20 -5.32
C LEU A 105 12.65 -17.03 -6.11
N GLN A 106 12.65 -17.36 -7.40
CA GLN A 106 11.44 -17.30 -8.23
C GLN A 106 10.40 -18.34 -7.79
N ILE A 107 10.81 -19.56 -7.44
CA ILE A 107 9.90 -20.58 -6.88
C ILE A 107 9.30 -20.09 -5.57
N VAL A 108 10.11 -19.48 -4.69
CA VAL A 108 9.59 -18.88 -3.44
C VAL A 108 8.64 -17.72 -3.75
N ASN A 109 8.95 -16.84 -4.70
CA ASN A 109 8.12 -15.66 -4.96
C ASN A 109 6.82 -15.94 -5.71
N LEU A 110 6.82 -16.93 -6.60
CA LEU A 110 5.67 -17.27 -7.45
C LEU A 110 4.88 -18.47 -6.94
N ALA A 111 5.48 -19.29 -6.08
CA ALA A 111 4.89 -20.50 -5.50
C ALA A 111 4.17 -21.39 -6.53
N PRO A 112 4.88 -21.91 -7.55
CA PRO A 112 4.26 -22.68 -8.63
C PRO A 112 3.57 -23.94 -8.08
N THR A 113 2.29 -24.09 -8.39
CA THR A 113 1.47 -25.25 -8.00
C THR A 113 1.16 -26.15 -9.20
N GLU A 114 1.37 -25.65 -10.41
CA GLU A 114 1.18 -26.40 -11.66
C GLU A 114 2.49 -26.56 -12.44
N PRO A 115 2.65 -27.65 -13.22
CA PRO A 115 3.84 -27.87 -14.05
C PRO A 115 4.12 -26.71 -15.02
N VAL A 116 3.07 -26.13 -15.63
CA VAL A 116 3.19 -25.04 -16.59
C VAL A 116 3.85 -23.79 -15.99
N GLU A 117 3.65 -23.54 -14.70
CA GLU A 117 4.27 -22.42 -13.98
C GLU A 117 5.76 -22.69 -13.73
N LEU A 118 6.11 -23.95 -13.45
CA LEU A 118 7.51 -24.34 -13.25
C LEU A 118 8.33 -24.25 -14.55
N TYR A 119 7.72 -24.53 -15.71
CA TYR A 119 8.36 -24.34 -17.03
C TYR A 119 8.73 -22.88 -17.32
N VAL A 120 8.03 -21.91 -16.71
CA VAL A 120 8.34 -20.48 -16.88
C VAL A 120 9.56 -20.08 -16.04
N ILE A 121 9.87 -20.84 -14.98
CA ILE A 121 10.95 -20.52 -14.03
C ILE A 121 12.25 -21.23 -14.40
N VAL A 122 12.16 -22.50 -14.82
CA VAL A 122 13.32 -23.38 -15.01
C VAL A 122 13.49 -23.72 -16.48
N GLU A 123 14.64 -23.35 -17.04
CA GLU A 123 15.01 -23.74 -18.41
C GLU A 123 15.35 -25.23 -18.50
N GLU A 124 14.98 -25.85 -19.61
CA GLU A 124 15.23 -27.29 -19.89
C GLU A 124 14.74 -28.20 -18.76
N LEU A 125 13.56 -27.88 -18.19
CA LEU A 125 13.00 -28.53 -17.00
C LEU A 125 12.91 -30.06 -17.13
N GLU A 126 12.47 -30.58 -18.27
CA GLU A 126 12.36 -32.02 -18.53
C GLU A 126 13.71 -32.73 -18.49
N ASP A 127 14.72 -32.15 -19.14
CA ASP A 127 16.07 -32.73 -19.22
C ASP A 127 16.77 -32.71 -17.85
N ARG A 128 16.55 -31.66 -17.05
CA ARG A 128 17.17 -31.51 -15.74
C ARG A 128 16.50 -32.32 -14.64
N PHE A 129 15.18 -32.37 -14.65
CA PHE A 129 14.42 -32.87 -13.50
C PHE A 129 13.48 -34.02 -13.84
N GLY A 130 12.99 -34.15 -15.07
CA GLY A 130 12.13 -35.27 -15.52
C GLY A 130 11.12 -35.69 -14.45
N ASP A 131 11.28 -36.90 -13.93
CA ASP A 131 10.42 -37.51 -12.91
C ASP A 131 10.35 -36.77 -11.56
N LYS A 132 11.29 -35.86 -11.28
CA LYS A 132 11.39 -35.10 -10.01
C LYS A 132 10.55 -33.83 -10.01
N MET A 133 9.93 -33.46 -11.13
CA MET A 133 9.10 -32.26 -11.25
C MET A 133 7.94 -32.29 -10.24
N ASP A 134 7.26 -33.43 -10.13
CA ASP A 134 6.12 -33.59 -9.23
C ASP A 134 6.53 -33.46 -7.75
N ASP A 135 7.76 -33.88 -7.40
CA ASP A 135 8.30 -33.72 -6.05
C ASP A 135 8.53 -32.25 -5.71
N ILE A 136 9.01 -31.44 -6.67
CA ILE A 136 9.22 -30.00 -6.49
C ILE A 136 7.87 -29.31 -6.26
N LEU A 137 6.88 -29.59 -7.11
CA LEU A 137 5.54 -29.03 -6.97
C LEU A 137 4.88 -29.44 -5.65
N SER A 138 5.09 -30.68 -5.22
CA SER A 138 4.61 -31.18 -3.93
C SER A 138 5.26 -30.45 -2.76
N ALA A 139 6.57 -30.18 -2.84
CA ALA A 139 7.28 -29.39 -1.83
C ALA A 139 6.72 -27.96 -1.73
N VAL A 140 6.46 -27.30 -2.87
CA VAL A 140 5.84 -25.97 -2.90
C VAL A 140 4.46 -26.01 -2.24
N LYS A 141 3.57 -26.92 -2.66
CA LYS A 141 2.22 -27.05 -2.10
C LYS A 141 2.25 -27.29 -0.59
N SER A 142 3.18 -28.12 -0.10
CA SER A 142 3.32 -28.41 1.32
C SER A 142 3.81 -27.23 2.16
N SER A 143 4.43 -26.22 1.53
CA SER A 143 4.94 -25.03 2.21
C SER A 143 3.91 -23.91 2.34
N LEU A 144 2.80 -24.00 1.60
CA LEU A 144 1.73 -23.02 1.62
C LEU A 144 0.71 -23.37 2.71
N SER A 145 0.17 -22.36 3.36
CA SER A 145 -1.01 -22.49 4.21
C SER A 145 -2.25 -22.71 3.34
N GLU A 146 -3.15 -23.60 3.76
CA GLU A 146 -4.42 -23.84 3.07
C GLU A 146 -5.29 -22.58 3.12
N THR A 147 -5.23 -21.76 2.07
CA THR A 147 -6.17 -20.67 1.83
C THR A 147 -7.05 -21.07 0.66
N HIS A 148 -8.18 -21.72 0.94
CA HIS A 148 -9.26 -21.84 -0.04
C HIS A 148 -9.96 -20.47 -0.15
N PRO A 149 -10.02 -19.90 -1.36
CA PRO A 149 -11.19 -20.17 -2.17
C PRO A 149 -10.81 -20.55 -3.60
N THR A 150 -11.17 -21.78 -3.96
CA THR A 150 -11.17 -22.22 -5.36
C THR A 150 -12.28 -21.50 -6.12
N VAL A 151 -11.94 -20.53 -6.97
CA VAL A 151 -12.86 -20.08 -8.03
C VAL A 151 -12.74 -21.08 -9.18
N ASN A 152 -13.47 -22.19 -9.08
CA ASN A 152 -13.70 -23.07 -10.22
C ASN A 152 -14.91 -22.56 -11.00
N GLY A 153 -14.65 -22.06 -12.21
CA GLY A 153 -15.67 -21.75 -13.20
C GLY A 153 -16.39 -23.02 -13.66
N THR A 154 -17.59 -23.23 -13.14
CA THR A 154 -18.61 -24.07 -13.78
C THR A 154 -19.97 -23.43 -13.57
N SER A 155 -20.60 -23.06 -14.68
CA SER A 155 -21.98 -22.62 -14.79
C SER A 155 -22.94 -23.73 -14.39
N GLU A 156 -23.82 -23.47 -13.42
CA GLU A 156 -25.22 -23.93 -13.41
C GLU A 156 -26.01 -23.21 -12.31
N GLY A 157 -27.23 -22.79 -12.66
CA GLY A 157 -28.05 -21.88 -11.86
C GLY A 157 -28.57 -22.48 -10.56
N GLY A 158 -28.45 -21.69 -9.49
CA GLY A 158 -29.07 -21.95 -8.19
C GLY A 158 -29.13 -20.64 -7.41
N ASN A 159 -30.34 -20.13 -7.22
CA ASN A 159 -30.63 -18.88 -6.52
C ASN A 159 -30.28 -19.02 -5.03
N ALA A 160 -29.23 -18.32 -4.57
CA ALA A 160 -28.91 -18.18 -3.15
C ALA A 160 -28.43 -16.75 -2.91
N ASP A 161 -29.31 -15.98 -2.27
CA ASP A 161 -29.05 -14.69 -1.65
C ASP A 161 -27.89 -14.83 -0.65
N GLN A 162 -26.71 -14.38 -1.05
CA GLN A 162 -25.54 -14.33 -0.19
C GLN A 162 -24.93 -12.94 -0.32
N THR A 163 -25.34 -12.08 0.61
CA THR A 163 -24.81 -10.75 0.85
C THR A 163 -23.29 -10.82 0.94
N LEU A 164 -22.62 -10.41 -0.14
CA LEU A 164 -21.19 -10.12 -0.18
C LEU A 164 -20.90 -9.03 0.86
N LYS A 165 -20.40 -9.44 2.04
CA LYS A 165 -19.55 -8.54 2.83
C LYS A 165 -18.22 -8.45 2.10
N ALA A 166 -18.17 -7.55 1.13
CA ALA A 166 -16.92 -6.97 0.71
C ALA A 166 -16.35 -6.24 1.94
N GLU A 167 -15.29 -6.78 2.54
CA GLU A 167 -14.39 -5.93 3.33
C GLU A 167 -13.66 -5.04 2.32
N SER A 168 -14.39 -4.02 1.86
CA SER A 168 -13.79 -2.81 1.33
C SER A 168 -12.96 -2.25 2.46
N THR A 169 -11.65 -2.45 2.43
CA THR A 169 -10.73 -1.62 3.19
C THR A 169 -10.91 -0.20 2.67
N VAL A 170 -11.83 0.53 3.31
CA VAL A 170 -12.01 1.96 3.12
C VAL A 170 -10.71 2.58 3.63
N TYR A 171 -9.83 2.94 2.72
CA TYR A 171 -8.80 3.92 3.00
C TYR A 171 -9.54 5.21 3.32
N THR A 172 -9.51 5.62 4.59
CA THR A 172 -9.77 7.01 4.94
C THR A 172 -8.70 7.83 4.24
N GLU A 173 -9.09 8.58 3.21
CA GLU A 173 -8.32 9.72 2.76
C GLU A 173 -7.96 10.56 3.99
N TYR A 174 -6.69 10.92 4.12
CA TYR A 174 -6.29 11.97 5.03
C TYR A 174 -6.92 13.26 4.49
N GLU A 175 -8.11 13.61 4.98
CA GLU A 175 -8.54 15.01 4.98
C GLU A 175 -7.58 15.74 5.91
N GLU A 176 -6.68 16.53 5.33
CA GLU A 176 -5.99 17.58 6.07
C GLU A 176 -7.06 18.56 6.57
N GLU A 177 -7.47 18.41 7.83
CA GLU A 177 -8.14 19.46 8.59
C GLU A 177 -7.19 20.64 8.70
N PHE A 178 -7.27 21.56 7.74
CA PHE A 178 -6.83 22.94 7.93
C PHE A 178 -7.80 23.55 8.94
N THR A 179 -7.48 23.44 10.24
CA THR A 179 -8.13 24.25 11.28
C THR A 179 -7.80 25.71 10.99
N GLN A 180 -8.69 26.32 10.23
CA GLN A 180 -8.77 27.76 10.03
C GLN A 180 -9.00 28.36 11.43
N ASP A 181 -7.98 29.05 11.95
CA ASP A 181 -8.09 29.88 13.15
C ASP A 181 -9.34 30.75 13.02
N ALA A 182 -10.36 30.39 13.80
CA ALA A 182 -11.59 31.15 13.93
C ALA A 182 -11.30 32.36 14.82
N GLU A 183 -10.68 33.39 14.24
CA GLU A 183 -10.98 34.75 14.68
C GLU A 183 -12.44 35.02 14.30
N GLN A 184 -13.23 35.23 15.34
CA GLN A 184 -14.67 35.39 15.34
C GLN A 184 -15.08 36.66 14.58
N TRP A 185 -15.50 36.53 13.33
CA TRP A 185 -16.22 37.60 12.62
C TRP A 185 -17.68 37.57 13.10
N ASP A 186 -18.00 38.41 14.08
CA ASP A 186 -19.36 38.62 14.59
C ASP A 186 -20.22 39.21 13.46
N TYR A 187 -21.10 38.40 12.88
CA TYR A 187 -22.00 38.81 11.80
C TYR A 187 -23.23 39.49 12.43
N ASP A 188 -23.30 40.82 12.37
CA ASP A 188 -24.48 41.59 12.78
C ASP A 188 -25.61 41.39 11.76
N ALA A 189 -26.72 40.80 12.21
CA ALA A 189 -27.86 40.42 11.37
C ALA A 189 -28.68 41.62 10.83
N ASN A 190 -28.23 42.85 11.02
CA ASN A 190 -28.94 44.07 10.59
C ASN A 190 -28.20 44.96 9.56
N GLU A 191 -27.05 44.58 9.02
CA GLU A 191 -26.32 45.46 8.07
C GLU A 191 -26.47 45.10 6.59
N VAL A 192 -27.30 45.91 5.93
CA VAL A 192 -27.31 46.31 4.50
C VAL A 192 -27.73 45.27 3.45
N VAL A 193 -29.01 45.33 3.09
CA VAL A 193 -29.60 44.72 1.90
C VAL A 193 -29.11 45.45 0.65
N PHE A 194 -28.43 44.74 -0.26
CA PHE A 194 -28.12 45.22 -1.61
C PHE A 194 -29.34 45.03 -2.52
N ASP A 195 -29.88 46.13 -3.04
CA ASP A 195 -30.99 46.16 -4.00
C ASP A 195 -30.43 45.94 -5.42
N ASP A 196 -30.70 44.76 -5.98
CA ASP A 196 -30.33 44.32 -7.32
C ASP A 196 -31.47 44.62 -8.32
N THR A 197 -31.82 45.89 -8.46
CA THR A 197 -32.69 46.36 -9.56
C THR A 197 -31.94 47.41 -10.38
N GLY A 198 -31.43 46.95 -11.53
CA GLY A 198 -30.55 47.72 -12.39
C GLY A 198 -31.14 49.00 -12.98
N GLU A 199 -30.35 50.08 -12.93
CA GLU A 199 -30.36 51.18 -13.88
C GLU A 199 -28.91 51.68 -14.04
N GLY A 200 -28.38 51.60 -15.26
CA GLY A 200 -27.01 52.00 -15.57
C GLY A 200 -26.82 53.50 -15.60
N ALA A 201 -25.67 53.97 -15.11
CA ALA A 201 -25.11 55.27 -15.46
C ALA A 201 -23.71 55.03 -16.04
N GLY A 202 -23.62 55.11 -17.36
CA GLY A 202 -22.36 55.00 -18.09
C GLY A 202 -21.41 56.15 -17.73
N VAL A 203 -20.12 55.82 -17.67
CA VAL A 203 -19.04 56.81 -17.79
C VAL A 203 -18.36 56.49 -19.11
N GLU A 204 -18.84 57.12 -20.18
CA GLU A 204 -18.14 57.20 -21.46
C GLU A 204 -17.03 58.25 -21.37
N GLY A 205 -15.99 58.05 -22.19
CA GLY A 205 -14.65 58.61 -22.03
C GLY A 205 -14.50 60.13 -22.14
N ASP A 206 -13.38 60.59 -21.58
CA ASP A 206 -12.67 61.79 -22.02
C ASP A 206 -11.18 61.42 -22.20
N LEU A 207 -10.82 61.09 -23.43
CA LEU A 207 -9.44 61.06 -23.94
C LEU A 207 -9.31 62.29 -24.85
N ASP A 208 -9.01 63.45 -24.27
CA ASP A 208 -8.62 64.63 -25.04
C ASP A 208 -7.09 64.76 -25.05
N MET A 209 -6.55 64.71 -26.27
CA MET A 209 -5.18 65.10 -26.63
C MET A 209 -5.02 66.61 -26.44
N GLU A 210 -3.96 67.04 -25.75
CA GLU A 210 -3.44 68.40 -25.87
C GLU A 210 -2.55 68.48 -27.12
N ASP A 211 -3.03 69.19 -28.15
CA ASP A 211 -2.21 69.79 -29.23
C ASP A 211 -2.41 71.32 -29.15
N ASP A 212 -1.39 72.02 -28.65
CA ASP A 212 -0.89 73.31 -29.16
C ASP A 212 0.48 73.67 -28.52
#